data_AF-U9T218-F1
#
_entry.id   AF-U9T218-F1
#
_cell.length_a   1.000
_cell.length_b   1.000
_cell.length_c   1.000
_cell.angle_alpha   90.00
_cell.angle_beta   90.00
_cell.angle_gamma   90.00
#
_symmetry.space_group_name_H-M   'P 1'
#
loop_
_entity.id
_entity.type
_entity.pdbx_description
1 polymer ?
#
loop_
_entity_poly.entity_id
_entity_poly.type
_entity_poly.pdbx_seq_one_letter_code
_entity_poly.pdbx_strand_id
1 'polypeptide(L)'
;METLKPNVIIEWIPYNNLENIKYLTKGGFSEIYTADWIDGRYEEWDSKKQQLKRFGRQKVILKRLENVESANKSWFEESDSDNPGSTR
;
A
#
# COMPACT_ATOMS: atom_id res chain seq x y z
N MET A 1 13.49 -8.47 16.38
CA MET A 1 13.42 -7.31 15.48
C MET A 1 12.70 -6.20 16.23
N GLU A 2 13.44 -5.20 16.70
CA GLU A 2 12.83 -3.98 17.23
C GLU A 2 12.38 -3.14 16.02
N THR A 3 11.08 -3.13 15.72
CA THR A 3 10.55 -2.23 14.71
C THR A 3 10.51 -0.84 15.34
N LEU A 4 11.56 -0.06 15.09
CA LEU A 4 11.74 1.29 15.65
C LEU A 4 10.59 2.26 15.30
N LYS A 5 9.67 1.85 14.42
CA LYS A 5 8.53 2.62 13.94
C LYS A 5 7.33 1.68 13.63
N PRO A 6 6.26 1.69 14.45
CA PRO A 6 5.07 0.87 14.17
C PRO A 6 4.43 1.16 12.81
N ASN A 7 4.50 2.41 12.35
CA ASN A 7 3.89 2.86 11.10
C ASN A 7 4.58 2.39 9.79
N VAL A 8 5.66 1.60 9.88
CA VAL A 8 6.34 1.01 8.71
C VAL A 8 6.24 -0.51 8.66
N ILE A 9 5.46 -1.13 9.56
CA ILE A 9 5.24 -2.57 9.56
C ILE A 9 4.48 -2.94 8.28
N ILE A 10 5.06 -3.85 7.50
CA ILE A 10 4.41 -4.43 6.32
C ILE A 10 3.41 -5.48 6.83
N GLU A 11 2.15 -5.33 6.44
CA GLU A 11 1.09 -6.28 6.80
C GLU A 11 0.17 -6.57 5.61
N TRP A 12 -0.46 -7.74 5.64
CA TRP A 12 -1.49 -8.10 4.69
C TRP A 12 -2.85 -7.59 5.18
N ILE A 13 -3.57 -6.85 4.34
CA ILE A 13 -4.85 -6.24 4.69
C ILE A 13 -5.98 -7.03 4.00
N PRO A 14 -6.92 -7.61 4.76
CA PRO A 14 -8.11 -8.22 4.18
C PRO A 14 -8.91 -7.19 3.38
N TYR A 15 -9.37 -7.56 2.19
CA TYR A 15 -10.14 -6.65 1.33
C TYR A 15 -11.40 -6.09 2.02
N ASN A 16 -12.02 -6.87 2.91
CA ASN A 16 -13.19 -6.45 3.69
C ASN A 16 -12.90 -5.33 4.70
N ASN A 17 -11.63 -5.02 4.98
CA ASN A 17 -11.24 -3.91 5.86
C ASN A 17 -11.11 -2.59 5.08
N LEU A 18 -11.42 -2.61 3.77
CA LEU A 18 -11.42 -1.45 2.89
C LEU A 18 -12.86 -1.07 2.52
N GLU A 19 -13.22 0.18 2.75
CA GLU A 19 -14.54 0.75 2.44
C GLU A 19 -14.42 1.90 1.45
N ASN A 20 -15.55 2.31 0.88
CA ASN A 20 -15.63 3.48 -0.01
C ASN A 20 -14.61 3.46 -1.16
N ILE A 21 -14.34 2.27 -1.70
CA ILE A 21 -13.40 2.08 -2.79
C ILE A 21 -13.93 2.80 -4.04
N LYS A 22 -13.16 3.75 -4.54
CA LYS A 22 -13.52 4.58 -5.71
C LYS A 22 -12.35 4.61 -6.68
N TYR A 23 -12.65 4.42 -7.96
CA TYR A 23 -11.67 4.60 -9.02
C TYR A 23 -11.19 6.05 -9.04
N LEU A 24 -9.87 6.24 -9.13
CA LEU A 24 -9.23 7.54 -9.22
C LEU A 24 -8.73 7.80 -10.64
N THR A 25 -7.88 6.91 -11.17
CA THR A 25 -7.28 7.04 -12.49
C THR A 25 -6.64 5.73 -12.95
N LYS A 26 -6.21 5.67 -14.21
CA LYS A 26 -5.36 4.61 -14.76
C LYS A 26 -4.04 5.24 -15.19
N GLY A 27 -2.93 4.67 -14.76
CA GLY A 27 -1.57 5.09 -15.13
C GLY A 27 -0.71 3.86 -15.38
N GLY A 28 0.17 3.94 -16.39
CA GLY A 28 0.98 2.79 -16.80
C GLY A 28 0.13 1.53 -16.98
N PHE A 29 0.50 0.47 -16.25
CA PHE A 29 -0.17 -0.84 -16.25
C PHE A 29 -1.05 -1.08 -15.01
N SER A 30 -1.55 -0.02 -14.38
CA SER A 30 -2.32 -0.15 -13.15
C SER A 30 -3.50 0.81 -13.07
N GLU A 31 -4.55 0.32 -12.43
CA GLU A 31 -5.67 1.14 -12.01
C GLU A 31 -5.44 1.59 -10.57
N ILE A 32 -5.63 2.89 -10.33
CA ILE A 32 -5.45 3.52 -9.03
C ILE A 32 -6.83 3.83 -8.46
N TYR A 33 -7.04 3.46 -7.21
CA TYR A 33 -8.27 3.68 -6.46
C TYR A 33 -7.95 4.41 -5.15
N THR A 34 -8.93 5.11 -4.61
CA THR A 34 -8.95 5.58 -3.22
C THR A 34 -9.84 4.68 -2.39
N ALA A 35 -9.49 4.45 -1.13
CA ALA A 35 -10.34 3.72 -0.19
C ALA A 35 -10.17 4.26 1.25
N ASP A 36 -11.12 3.93 2.11
CA ASP A 36 -10.97 4.06 3.57
C ASP A 36 -10.54 2.71 4.14
N TRP A 37 -9.36 2.63 4.76
CA TRP A 37 -8.95 1.49 5.57
C TRP A 37 -9.47 1.67 6.99
N ILE A 38 -10.39 0.79 7.42
CA ILE A 38 -11.12 0.91 8.70
C ILE A 38 -10.19 0.92 9.90
N ASP A 39 -9.24 -0.02 9.90
CA ASP A 39 -8.34 -0.23 11.04
C ASP A 39 -7.13 0.70 11.00
N GLY A 40 -6.69 1.09 9.80
CA GLY A 40 -5.48 1.89 9.58
C GLY A 40 -4.19 1.16 9.96
N ARG A 41 -3.07 1.82 9.69
CA ARG A 41 -1.73 1.32 10.05
C ARG A 41 -1.54 1.29 11.56
N TYR A 42 -0.55 0.53 12.01
CA TYR A 42 -0.05 0.66 13.38
C TYR A 42 0.57 2.04 13.62
N GLU A 43 0.31 2.60 14.80
CA GLU A 43 0.80 3.94 15.19
C GLU A 43 1.77 3.85 16.37
N GLU A 44 1.37 3.14 17.43
CA GLU A 44 2.13 3.08 18.69
C GLU A 44 2.13 1.68 19.31
N TRP A 45 3.15 1.41 20.14
CA TRP A 45 3.21 0.24 21.01
C TRP A 45 2.67 0.60 22.40
N ASP A 46 1.62 -0.07 22.85
CA ASP A 46 1.11 0.05 24.22
C ASP A 46 1.84 -0.95 25.12
N SER A 47 2.81 -0.46 25.90
CA SER A 47 3.61 -1.30 26.79
C SER A 47 2.82 -1.93 27.94
N LYS A 48 1.69 -1.32 28.35
CA LYS A 48 0.85 -1.84 29.44
C LYS A 48 0.00 -3.01 28.97
N LYS A 49 -0.54 -2.90 27.77
CA LYS A 49 -1.36 -3.94 27.14
C LYS A 49 -0.55 -4.94 26.30
N GLN A 50 0.74 -4.67 26.13
CA GLN A 50 1.66 -5.42 25.28
C GLN A 50 1.10 -5.66 23.88
N GLN A 51 0.55 -4.61 23.27
CA GLN A 51 -0.10 -4.69 21.96
C GLN A 51 0.19 -3.45 21.11
N LEU A 52 0.16 -3.61 19.79
CA LEU A 52 0.18 -2.48 18.86
C LEU A 52 -1.19 -1.83 18.80
N LYS A 53 -1.22 -0.50 18.85
CA LYS A 53 -2.42 0.29 18.57
C LYS A 53 -2.41 0.74 17.13
N ARG A 54 -3.59 0.74 16.54
CA ARG A 54 -3.80 1.22 15.18
C ARG A 54 -4.30 2.65 15.18
N PHE A 55 -3.97 3.35 14.11
CA PHE A 55 -4.40 4.74 13.86
C PHE A 55 -5.93 4.86 13.75
N GLY A 56 -6.61 3.78 13.36
CA GLY A 56 -8.03 3.81 13.02
C GLY A 56 -8.25 4.25 11.57
N ARG A 57 -9.48 4.70 11.28
CA ARG A 57 -9.93 4.94 9.90
C ARG A 57 -9.00 5.89 9.15
N GLN A 58 -8.42 5.42 8.06
CA GLN A 58 -7.44 6.17 7.26
C GLN A 58 -7.76 6.09 5.76
N LYS A 59 -7.64 7.23 5.06
CA LYS A 59 -7.68 7.24 3.59
C LYS A 59 -6.38 6.67 3.02
N VAL A 60 -6.52 5.75 2.07
CA VAL A 60 -5.40 5.07 1.41
C VAL A 60 -5.56 5.08 -0.11
N ILE A 61 -4.46 4.86 -0.80
CA ILE A 61 -4.42 4.61 -2.25
C ILE A 61 -4.24 3.11 -2.46
N LEU A 62 -5.06 2.52 -3.32
CA LEU A 62 -4.94 1.14 -3.77
C LEU A 62 -4.45 1.15 -5.22
N LYS A 63 -3.33 0.47 -5.50
CA LYS A 63 -2.85 0.25 -6.87
C LYS A 63 -3.19 -1.20 -7.25
N ARG A 64 -4.13 -1.37 -8.17
CA ARG A 64 -4.52 -2.68 -8.71
C ARG A 64 -3.61 -3.01 -9.88
N LEU A 65 -2.96 -4.16 -9.80
CA LEU A 65 -2.18 -4.73 -10.90
C LEU A 65 -3.12 -5.46 -11.87
N GLU A 66 -3.03 -5.16 -13.17
CA GLU A 66 -3.71 -5.95 -14.22
C GLU A 66 -3.06 -7.35 -14.34
N ASN A 67 -3.84 -8.34 -14.79
CA ASN A 67 -3.41 -9.75 -14.83
C ASN A 67 -2.12 -9.95 -15.65
N VAL A 68 -1.29 -10.89 -15.17
CA VAL A 68 0.18 -10.87 -15.24
C VAL A 68 0.75 -11.53 -16.51
N GLU A 69 -0.04 -11.82 -17.53
CA GLU A 69 0.55 -12.33 -18.79
C GLU A 69 1.17 -11.21 -19.64
N SER A 70 0.58 -10.01 -19.65
CA SER A 70 1.13 -8.84 -20.36
C SER A 70 1.81 -7.82 -19.45
N ALA A 71 1.40 -7.73 -18.17
CA ALA A 71 1.91 -6.73 -17.23
C ALA A 71 3.30 -7.06 -16.66
N ASN A 72 3.73 -8.33 -16.68
CA ASN A 72 4.93 -8.78 -15.98
C ASN A 72 6.23 -8.18 -16.53
N LYS A 73 6.33 -7.86 -17.82
CA LYS A 73 7.55 -7.26 -18.39
C LYS A 73 7.58 -5.75 -18.15
N SER A 74 6.49 -5.08 -18.44
CA SER A 74 6.46 -3.62 -18.44
C SER A 74 6.35 -3.01 -17.05
N TRP A 75 5.90 -3.76 -16.04
CA TRP A 75 5.96 -3.32 -14.63
C TRP A 75 7.40 -3.12 -14.13
N PHE A 76 8.32 -4.04 -14.46
CA PHE A 76 9.73 -3.88 -14.09
C PHE A 76 10.36 -2.69 -14.82
N GLU A 77 10.06 -2.52 -16.11
CA GLU A 77 10.54 -1.39 -16.92
C GLU A 77 10.04 -0.03 -16.39
N GLU A 78 8.79 0.07 -15.95
CA GLU A 78 8.23 1.29 -15.35
C GLU A 78 8.98 1.63 -14.04
N SER A 79 9.20 0.65 -13.17
CA SER A 79 9.95 0.86 -11.92
C SER A 79 11.41 1.28 -12.13
N ASP A 80 12.02 0.90 -13.25
CA ASP A 80 13.38 1.30 -13.62
C ASP A 80 13.44 2.68 -14.28
N SER A 81 12.40 3.07 -15.04
CA SER A 81 12.35 4.34 -15.77
C SER A 81 12.11 5.57 -14.89
N ASP A 82 11.40 5.41 -13.78
CA ASP A 82 11.17 6.47 -12.79
C ASP A 82 12.37 6.71 -11.86
N ASN A 83 13.48 5.98 -12.06
CA ASN A 83 14.74 6.21 -11.37
C ASN A 83 15.64 7.15 -12.19
N PRO A 84 15.82 8.43 -11.81
CA PRO A 84 16.60 9.41 -12.58
C PRO A 84 18.10 9.10 -12.68
N GLY A 85 18.57 7.98 -12.11
CA GLY A 85 19.96 7.54 -12.10
C GLY A 85 20.33 6.49 -13.15
N SER A 86 19.40 6.02 -13.99
CA SER A 86 19.70 5.00 -15.02
C SER A 86 19.78 5.60 -16.42
N THR A 87 20.86 6.35 -16.68
CA THR A 87 21.33 6.57 -18.06
C THR A 87 22.35 5.49 -18.40
N ARG A 88 22.13 4.84 -19.56
CA ARG A 88 23.06 3.91 -20.22
C ARG A 88 24.49 4.41 -20.27
#